data_AF-A0A1S2VMR4-F1
#
_entry.id   AF-A0A1S2VMR4-F1
#
_cell.length_a   1.000
_cell.length_b   1.000
_cell.length_c   1.000
_cell.angle_alpha   90.00
_cell.angle_beta   90.00
_cell.angle_gamma   90.00
#
_symmetry.space_group_name_H-M   'P 1'
#
loop_
_entity.id
_entity.type
_entity.pdbx_description
1 polymer ?
#
loop_
_entity_poly.entity_id
_entity_poly.type
_entity_poly.pdbx_seq_one_letter_code
_entity_poly.pdbx_strand_id
1 'polypeptide(L)'
;MTMTSKIGIVLCCFGLLLLSFCKKSAPALFEKPANFPAPTYKFAENPLTADGVALGKMLFYDALLSKDNTISCGSCHQLSAGFTQHGHALSHGINDLLTKRNSMPLFNLAWSTDFGWDGGVHHLDLFPLVPLQNPSEMDETLADVLEKLRKTNQYPPLFARAFGSPEINTERFLKALSQFMLTMVSADSRYDKAMRYEGVTLTDTEKEGLTLVQQKCGNCHSGELFTDNKFRNNGLKRELNTDEGRYDITLLNEDRFRFKVPGLRNLAATAPYMHDGRLETLEAVLDHYSNGVEDSPTLDPLLKQNGRLGIALTADEKQKILAFLQTLNDDTFLKNNRFAEFDAPEKPQKSQYANTDWSKVDLTLTSPALKASFDKVMNYYWESLNGLMAEDGARVKQSALRMLNILKNFDRSQLTEQQKAFYELVYEDLGFDAEHLGETGLIAHQRDHFGDLSKNLYRLVKAFHLNKKPLYYHFCPKAVYNQGGYWMTETADSKGNPFFGKHDEACGTISHVVLE
;
A
#
# COMPACT_ATOMS: atom_id res chain seq x y z
N MET A 1 -22.12 68.47 -59.11
CA MET A 1 -20.85 68.94 -58.50
C MET A 1 -20.70 68.19 -57.20
N THR A 2 -19.70 67.37 -56.91
CA THR A 2 -18.38 67.15 -57.51
C THR A 2 -17.89 65.80 -56.98
N MET A 3 -17.36 64.97 -57.89
CA MET A 3 -16.57 63.79 -57.56
C MET A 3 -15.30 64.14 -56.79
N THR A 4 -14.85 63.21 -55.93
CA THR A 4 -13.46 62.78 -55.62
C THR A 4 -13.51 62.03 -54.28
N SER A 5 -12.83 60.93 -53.97
CA SER A 5 -11.72 60.19 -54.58
C SER A 5 -11.71 58.80 -53.94
N LYS A 6 -11.26 57.78 -54.69
CA LYS A 6 -10.99 56.43 -54.21
C LYS A 6 -9.70 56.41 -53.38
N ILE A 7 -9.74 55.86 -52.17
CA ILE A 7 -8.55 55.35 -51.47
C ILE A 7 -8.89 53.95 -50.95
N GLY A 8 -8.14 52.96 -51.41
CA GLY A 8 -8.29 51.57 -51.04
C GLY A 8 -7.77 51.29 -49.63
N ILE A 9 -8.49 50.43 -48.93
CA ILE A 9 -7.98 49.71 -47.75
C ILE A 9 -8.39 48.25 -47.91
N VAL A 10 -7.41 47.44 -48.30
CA VAL A 10 -7.38 45.99 -48.07
C VAL A 10 -7.10 45.81 -46.58
N LEU A 11 -8.08 45.37 -45.78
CA LEU A 11 -7.81 44.92 -44.41
C LEU A 11 -8.70 43.74 -44.01
N CYS A 12 -8.03 42.60 -43.82
CA CYS A 12 -8.30 41.52 -42.87
C CYS A 12 -9.73 40.92 -42.79
N CYS A 13 -9.99 39.90 -43.62
CA CYS A 13 -10.89 38.79 -43.29
C CYS A 13 -10.20 37.68 -42.47
N PHE A 14 -9.30 38.03 -41.55
CA PHE A 14 -8.62 37.06 -40.68
C PHE A 14 -8.83 37.46 -39.23
N GLY A 15 -9.46 36.58 -38.43
CA GLY A 15 -9.39 36.66 -36.97
C GLY A 15 -10.71 36.76 -36.23
N LEU A 16 -11.61 35.79 -36.42
CA LEU A 16 -12.58 35.40 -35.39
C LEU A 16 -12.75 33.87 -35.42
N LEU A 17 -11.61 33.15 -35.42
CA LEU A 17 -11.57 31.82 -34.84
C LEU A 17 -11.67 32.02 -33.33
N LEU A 18 -12.89 31.92 -32.81
CA LEU A 18 -13.16 31.68 -31.40
C LEU A 18 -12.37 30.42 -31.01
N LEU A 19 -11.20 30.64 -30.40
CA LEU A 19 -10.52 29.64 -29.60
C LEU A 19 -11.46 29.33 -28.43
N SER A 20 -12.39 28.39 -28.65
CA SER A 20 -12.97 27.60 -27.58
C SER A 20 -11.82 26.84 -26.94
N PHE A 21 -11.11 27.50 -26.02
CA PHE A 21 -10.32 26.82 -25.02
C PHE A 21 -11.30 25.97 -24.23
N CYS A 22 -11.43 24.71 -24.65
CA CYS A 22 -12.05 23.67 -23.87
C CYS A 22 -11.20 23.53 -22.61
N LYS A 23 -11.54 24.32 -21.57
CA LYS A 23 -10.98 24.19 -20.23
C LYS A 23 -11.30 22.75 -19.84
N LYS A 24 -10.32 21.84 -19.89
CA LYS A 24 -10.45 20.53 -19.25
C LYS A 24 -10.83 20.83 -17.81
N SER A 25 -12.06 20.51 -17.43
CA SER A 25 -12.51 20.61 -16.05
C SER A 25 -11.56 19.78 -15.20
N ALA A 26 -11.10 20.34 -14.07
CA ALA A 26 -10.32 19.57 -13.12
C ALA A 26 -11.11 18.30 -12.75
N PRO A 27 -10.43 17.14 -12.57
CA PRO A 27 -11.11 15.92 -12.15
C PRO A 27 -11.90 16.17 -10.88
N ALA A 28 -13.07 15.55 -10.75
CA ALA A 28 -13.82 15.58 -9.50
C ALA A 28 -12.95 15.02 -8.35
N LEU A 29 -12.99 15.68 -7.20
CA LEU A 29 -12.25 15.25 -6.00
C LEU A 29 -12.88 13.99 -5.42
N PHE A 30 -14.21 13.91 -5.47
CA PHE A 30 -15.02 12.75 -5.09
C PHE A 30 -16.18 12.63 -6.08
N GLU A 31 -16.46 11.39 -6.48
CA GLU A 31 -17.63 11.04 -7.26
C GLU A 31 -18.20 9.75 -6.68
N LYS A 32 -19.48 9.76 -6.30
CA LYS A 32 -20.17 8.56 -5.83
C LYS A 32 -20.31 7.61 -7.02
N PRO A 33 -19.75 6.39 -6.99
CA PRO A 33 -19.94 5.43 -8.07
C PRO A 33 -21.42 5.17 -8.31
N ALA A 34 -21.81 5.00 -9.58
CA ALA A 34 -23.21 4.81 -9.96
C ALA A 34 -23.84 3.60 -9.24
N ASN A 35 -23.07 2.52 -9.09
CA ASN A 35 -23.47 1.29 -8.45
C ASN A 35 -23.35 1.31 -6.91
N PHE A 36 -22.85 2.37 -6.28
CA PHE A 36 -22.72 2.41 -4.81
C PHE A 36 -23.92 3.13 -4.15
N PRO A 37 -24.25 2.82 -2.89
CA PRO A 37 -25.27 3.55 -2.14
C PRO A 37 -24.84 4.99 -1.86
N ALA A 38 -25.74 5.80 -1.32
CA ALA A 38 -25.39 7.13 -0.82
C ALA A 38 -24.30 7.01 0.27
N PRO A 39 -23.27 7.88 0.27
CA PRO A 39 -22.27 7.89 1.33
C PRO A 39 -22.89 8.25 2.67
N THR A 40 -22.34 7.71 3.75
CA THR A 40 -22.71 8.02 5.13
C THR A 40 -22.02 9.30 5.61
N TYR A 41 -20.86 9.64 5.03
CA TYR A 41 -20.13 10.85 5.36
C TYR A 41 -20.90 12.11 4.94
N LYS A 42 -20.95 13.09 5.84
CA LYS A 42 -21.68 14.34 5.63
C LYS A 42 -20.76 15.40 5.01
N PHE A 43 -20.61 15.37 3.69
CA PHE A 43 -19.77 16.32 2.95
C PHE A 43 -20.13 17.80 3.17
N ALA A 44 -21.33 18.13 3.64
CA ALA A 44 -21.69 19.50 4.00
C ALA A 44 -20.91 20.03 5.22
N GLU A 45 -20.48 19.15 6.14
CA GLU A 45 -19.76 19.52 7.36
C GLU A 45 -18.23 19.69 7.11
N ASN A 46 -17.71 19.05 6.06
CA ASN A 46 -16.34 19.17 5.57
C ASN A 46 -16.29 19.04 4.02
N PRO A 47 -16.62 20.12 3.29
CA PRO A 47 -16.61 20.10 1.83
C PRO A 47 -15.19 19.87 1.30
N LEU A 48 -15.06 18.98 0.31
CA LEU A 48 -13.76 18.75 -0.33
C LEU A 48 -13.34 19.96 -1.16
N THR A 49 -12.12 20.43 -0.94
CA THR A 49 -11.47 21.46 -1.74
C THR A 49 -10.15 20.93 -2.30
N ALA A 50 -9.70 21.44 -3.44
CA ALA A 50 -8.43 20.96 -4.02
C ALA A 50 -7.25 21.24 -3.08
N ASP A 51 -7.23 22.43 -2.45
CA ASP A 51 -6.20 22.81 -1.49
C ASP A 51 -6.30 22.02 -0.17
N GLY A 52 -7.51 21.73 0.31
CA GLY A 52 -7.71 20.90 1.51
C GLY A 52 -7.31 19.44 1.30
N VAL A 53 -7.62 18.86 0.14
CA VAL A 53 -7.15 17.52 -0.26
C VAL A 53 -5.62 17.50 -0.39
N ALA A 54 -5.02 18.52 -1.02
CA ALA A 54 -3.58 18.60 -1.17
C ALA A 54 -2.85 18.74 0.19
N LEU A 55 -3.38 19.58 1.09
CA LEU A 55 -2.88 19.69 2.46
C LEU A 55 -3.04 18.36 3.22
N GLY A 56 -4.20 17.71 3.09
CA GLY A 56 -4.45 16.41 3.69
C GLY A 56 -3.48 15.32 3.24
N LYS A 57 -3.22 15.26 1.92
CA LYS A 57 -2.22 14.35 1.34
C LYS A 57 -0.83 14.61 1.92
N MET A 58 -0.42 15.88 1.98
CA MET A 58 0.87 16.26 2.53
C MET A 58 1.00 15.85 4.00
N LEU A 59 -0.02 16.12 4.83
CA LEU A 59 -0.04 15.70 6.24
C LEU A 59 -0.02 14.17 6.39
N PHE A 60 -0.76 13.44 5.56
CA PHE A 60 -0.85 11.98 5.61
C PHE A 60 0.53 11.29 5.46
N TYR A 61 1.41 11.89 4.65
CA TYR A 61 2.75 11.36 4.40
C TYR A 61 3.86 12.08 5.19
N ASP A 62 3.53 13.07 6.04
CA ASP A 62 4.56 13.81 6.77
C ASP A 62 4.91 13.10 8.09
N ALA A 63 6.13 12.56 8.16
CA ALA A 63 6.65 11.93 9.36
C ALA A 63 6.75 12.91 10.54
N LEU A 64 6.76 14.23 10.32
CA LEU A 64 6.72 15.27 11.37
C LEU A 64 5.58 15.06 12.38
N LEU A 65 4.52 14.33 12.00
CA LEU A 65 3.40 14.03 12.86
C LEU A 65 3.70 13.02 13.97
N SER A 66 4.75 12.19 13.86
CA SER A 66 5.19 11.32 14.96
C SER A 66 6.12 12.04 15.92
N LYS A 67 6.23 11.51 17.14
CA LYS A 67 7.05 12.08 18.22
C LYS A 67 8.49 12.37 17.82
N ASP A 68 9.13 11.41 17.16
CA ASP A 68 10.53 11.45 16.73
C ASP A 68 10.72 11.83 15.24
N ASN A 69 9.61 12.14 14.57
CA ASN A 69 9.54 12.50 13.15
C ASN A 69 9.96 11.36 12.18
N THR A 70 9.69 10.10 12.51
CA THR A 70 10.05 8.93 11.70
C THR A 70 8.86 8.19 11.07
N ILE A 71 7.65 8.32 11.62
CA ILE A 71 6.47 7.57 11.18
C ILE A 71 5.41 8.54 10.63
N SER A 72 4.86 8.22 9.45
CA SER A 72 3.68 8.90 8.89
C SER A 72 2.49 7.93 8.82
N CYS A 73 1.31 8.43 8.45
CA CYS A 73 0.19 7.51 8.13
C CYS A 73 0.57 6.61 6.94
N GLY A 74 1.32 7.15 5.97
CA GLY A 74 1.81 6.44 4.80
C GLY A 74 2.76 5.28 5.09
N SER A 75 3.47 5.29 6.24
CA SER A 75 4.35 4.19 6.66
C SER A 75 3.57 2.87 6.81
N CYS A 76 2.36 2.94 7.39
CA CYS A 76 1.50 1.78 7.65
C CYS A 76 0.36 1.61 6.63
N HIS A 77 0.06 2.65 5.85
CA HIS A 77 -1.05 2.69 4.88
C HIS A 77 -0.52 3.02 3.48
N GLN A 78 0.06 2.02 2.85
CA GLN A 78 0.77 2.12 1.58
C GLN A 78 -0.19 1.90 0.40
N LEU A 79 -0.16 2.81 -0.59
CA LEU A 79 -1.06 2.74 -1.75
C LEU A 79 -0.99 1.39 -2.49
N SER A 80 0.22 0.87 -2.71
CA SER A 80 0.46 -0.42 -3.38
C SER A 80 -0.17 -1.60 -2.65
N ALA A 81 -0.34 -1.49 -1.34
CA ALA A 81 -0.97 -2.48 -0.47
C ALA A 81 -2.46 -2.15 -0.18
N GLY A 82 -3.12 -1.35 -1.02
CA GLY A 82 -4.52 -0.96 -0.77
C GLY A 82 -4.70 -0.14 0.50
N PHE A 83 -3.67 0.62 0.89
CA PHE A 83 -3.57 1.34 2.15
C PHE A 83 -3.56 0.42 3.39
N THR A 84 -3.00 -0.78 3.28
CA THR A 84 -2.46 -1.54 4.42
C THR A 84 -0.93 -1.46 4.39
N GLN A 85 -0.24 -2.28 5.21
CA GLN A 85 1.21 -2.39 5.18
C GLN A 85 1.59 -3.73 4.55
N HIS A 86 2.34 -3.69 3.45
CA HIS A 86 2.72 -4.92 2.74
C HIS A 86 3.66 -5.78 3.59
N GLY A 87 3.49 -7.10 3.56
CA GLY A 87 4.44 -8.05 4.17
C GLY A 87 4.40 -8.14 5.70
N HIS A 88 3.60 -7.31 6.40
CA HIS A 88 3.57 -7.28 7.85
C HIS A 88 2.21 -7.72 8.42
N ALA A 89 2.23 -8.69 9.33
CA ALA A 89 1.04 -9.10 10.06
C ALA A 89 0.53 -7.97 10.98
N LEU A 90 1.46 -7.31 11.67
CA LEU A 90 1.23 -6.16 12.53
C LEU A 90 2.15 -5.03 12.07
N SER A 91 1.66 -3.80 12.11
CA SER A 91 2.42 -2.64 11.65
C SER A 91 3.57 -2.31 12.60
N HIS A 92 4.60 -1.65 12.06
CA HIS A 92 5.74 -1.16 12.82
C HIS A 92 5.57 0.35 13.04
N GLY A 93 5.42 0.75 14.30
CA GLY A 93 5.38 2.15 14.70
C GLY A 93 6.73 2.67 15.16
N ILE A 94 6.69 3.74 15.96
CA ILE A 94 7.86 4.37 16.54
C ILE A 94 8.70 3.37 17.33
N ASN A 95 10.03 3.49 17.26
CA ASN A 95 10.97 2.54 17.86
C ASN A 95 10.77 1.08 17.41
N ASP A 96 10.18 0.85 16.24
CA ASP A 96 9.89 -0.49 15.70
C ASP A 96 8.90 -1.29 16.58
N LEU A 97 8.08 -0.60 17.37
CA LEU A 97 7.06 -1.24 18.18
C LEU A 97 5.95 -1.81 17.30
N LEU A 98 5.60 -3.07 17.52
CA LEU A 98 4.49 -3.70 16.82
C LEU A 98 3.15 -3.14 17.32
N THR A 99 2.27 -2.84 16.37
CA THR A 99 0.87 -2.50 16.67
C THR A 99 0.12 -3.72 17.18
N LYS A 100 -1.04 -3.49 17.81
CA LYS A 100 -1.92 -4.57 18.29
C LYS A 100 -2.59 -5.34 17.14
N ARG A 101 -2.77 -4.67 15.99
CA ARG A 101 -3.62 -5.12 14.89
C ARG A 101 -3.00 -4.83 13.53
N ASN A 102 -3.32 -5.66 12.54
CA ASN A 102 -3.06 -5.42 11.13
C ASN A 102 -3.71 -4.10 10.67
N SER A 103 -3.02 -3.32 9.83
CA SER A 103 -3.55 -2.05 9.35
C SER A 103 -4.74 -2.27 8.40
N MET A 104 -5.88 -1.63 8.70
CA MET A 104 -7.05 -1.72 7.83
C MET A 104 -6.85 -0.88 6.56
N PRO A 105 -7.42 -1.31 5.42
CA PRO A 105 -7.41 -0.50 4.21
C PRO A 105 -8.17 0.82 4.40
N LEU A 106 -7.70 1.89 3.74
CA LEU A 106 -8.28 3.25 3.82
C LEU A 106 -9.09 3.67 2.60
N PHE A 107 -9.47 2.75 1.72
CA PHE A 107 -10.39 3.06 0.62
C PHE A 107 -11.87 2.92 1.03
N ASN A 108 -12.74 3.64 0.34
CA ASN A 108 -14.20 3.61 0.51
C ASN A 108 -14.69 4.02 1.91
N LEU A 109 -13.94 4.87 2.61
CA LEU A 109 -14.27 5.33 3.96
C LEU A 109 -15.52 6.21 4.04
N ALA A 110 -15.95 6.81 2.92
CA ALA A 110 -17.15 7.64 2.84
C ALA A 110 -18.47 6.89 3.15
N TRP A 111 -18.44 5.55 3.16
CA TRP A 111 -19.60 4.68 3.43
C TRP A 111 -19.49 3.94 4.78
N SER A 112 -18.53 4.34 5.62
CA SER A 112 -18.36 3.80 6.96
C SER A 112 -18.91 4.78 8.00
N THR A 113 -19.48 4.25 9.08
CA THR A 113 -19.89 5.02 10.27
C THR A 113 -18.93 4.84 11.44
N ASP A 114 -18.23 3.70 11.48
CA ASP A 114 -17.36 3.28 12.58
C ASP A 114 -15.98 2.92 12.03
N PHE A 115 -14.91 3.40 12.66
CA PHE A 115 -13.54 3.29 12.15
C PHE A 115 -12.65 2.49 13.10
N GLY A 116 -11.66 1.80 12.52
CA GLY A 116 -10.84 0.80 13.21
C GLY A 116 -11.53 -0.57 13.32
N TRP A 117 -10.75 -1.57 13.73
CA TRP A 117 -11.22 -2.94 13.88
C TRP A 117 -12.24 -3.12 15.01
N ASP A 118 -12.17 -2.32 16.07
CA ASP A 118 -13.12 -2.33 17.19
C ASP A 118 -14.29 -1.36 17.00
N GLY A 119 -14.18 -0.41 16.06
CA GLY A 119 -15.18 0.61 15.81
C GLY A 119 -15.33 1.63 16.92
N GLY A 120 -14.24 1.97 17.62
CA GLY A 120 -14.26 2.94 18.72
C GLY A 120 -14.42 4.40 18.29
N VAL A 121 -14.22 4.69 17.00
CA VAL A 121 -14.38 6.05 16.45
C VAL A 121 -15.58 6.08 15.50
N HIS A 122 -16.51 7.00 15.74
CA HIS A 122 -17.78 7.11 14.99
C HIS A 122 -17.80 8.24 13.94
N HIS A 123 -16.65 8.83 13.64
CA HIS A 123 -16.53 9.89 12.64
C HIS A 123 -15.12 9.93 12.04
N LEU A 124 -15.02 9.99 10.71
CA LEU A 124 -13.73 9.90 10.01
C LEU A 124 -12.77 11.02 10.44
N ASP A 125 -13.26 12.25 10.60
CA ASP A 125 -12.45 13.39 11.07
C ASP A 125 -11.75 13.14 12.40
N LEU A 126 -12.29 12.28 13.26
CA LEU A 126 -11.69 11.98 14.55
C LEU A 126 -10.77 10.76 14.49
N PHE A 127 -10.82 9.96 13.43
CA PHE A 127 -10.08 8.72 13.32
C PHE A 127 -8.56 8.90 13.39
N PRO A 128 -7.94 9.92 12.75
CA PRO A 128 -6.49 10.14 12.84
C PRO A 128 -5.97 10.35 14.27
N LEU A 129 -6.82 10.72 15.24
CA LEU A 129 -6.38 10.91 16.63
C LEU A 129 -5.93 9.60 17.29
N VAL A 130 -6.44 8.46 16.84
CA VAL A 130 -6.09 7.13 17.38
C VAL A 130 -4.64 6.77 17.05
N PRO A 131 -4.22 6.68 15.77
CA PRO A 131 -2.83 6.35 15.43
C PRO A 131 -1.84 7.43 15.91
N LEU A 132 -2.24 8.71 15.88
CA LEU A 132 -1.40 9.82 16.31
C LEU A 132 -0.92 9.69 17.76
N GLN A 133 -1.82 9.26 18.65
CA GLN A 133 -1.57 9.19 20.10
C GLN A 133 -1.21 7.80 20.59
N ASN A 134 -1.31 6.77 19.75
CA ASN A 134 -0.98 5.42 20.17
C ASN A 134 0.54 5.28 20.37
N PRO A 135 1.01 4.84 21.56
CA PRO A 135 2.43 4.74 21.88
C PRO A 135 3.19 3.71 21.03
N SER A 136 2.51 2.74 20.44
CA SER A 136 3.08 1.77 19.50
C SER A 136 2.92 2.18 18.04
N GLU A 137 2.42 3.39 17.77
CA GLU A 137 2.25 3.93 16.41
C GLU A 137 3.06 5.23 16.28
N MET A 138 2.45 6.39 16.54
CA MET A 138 3.11 7.69 16.37
C MET A 138 3.54 8.35 17.70
N ASP A 139 3.06 7.86 18.85
CA ASP A 139 3.39 8.26 20.24
C ASP A 139 3.42 9.78 20.48
N GLU A 140 2.50 10.53 19.87
CA GLU A 140 2.53 11.98 19.88
C GLU A 140 1.25 12.60 20.46
N THR A 141 1.36 13.79 21.03
CA THR A 141 0.20 14.56 21.47
C THR A 141 -0.31 15.47 20.36
N LEU A 142 -1.64 15.64 20.29
CA LEU A 142 -2.24 16.57 19.34
C LEU A 142 -1.73 18.01 19.52
N ALA A 143 -1.47 18.43 20.77
CA ALA A 143 -0.97 19.77 21.05
C ALA A 143 0.42 19.99 20.43
N ASP A 144 1.32 19.02 20.60
CA ASP A 144 2.69 19.10 20.08
C ASP A 144 2.71 19.03 18.55
N VAL A 145 1.84 18.22 17.93
CA VAL A 145 1.66 18.19 16.46
C VAL A 145 1.27 19.57 15.93
N LEU A 146 0.25 20.18 16.53
CA LEU A 146 -0.19 21.51 16.09
C LEU A 146 0.91 22.55 16.30
N GLU A 147 1.71 22.44 17.36
CA GLU A 147 2.86 23.32 17.57
C GLU A 147 3.98 23.10 16.54
N LYS A 148 4.34 21.84 16.24
CA LYS A 148 5.28 21.46 15.17
C LYS A 148 4.85 22.07 13.84
N LEU A 149 3.58 21.86 13.45
CA LEU A 149 3.03 22.39 12.20
C LEU A 149 3.06 23.93 12.16
N ARG A 150 2.75 24.62 13.26
CA ARG A 150 2.81 26.09 13.33
C ARG A 150 4.23 26.64 13.20
N LYS A 151 5.23 25.92 13.71
CA LYS A 151 6.65 26.30 13.64
C LYS A 151 7.30 25.97 12.29
N THR A 152 6.73 25.04 11.53
CA THR A 152 7.24 24.68 10.21
C THR A 152 6.71 25.64 9.15
N ASN A 153 7.58 26.50 8.62
CA ASN A 153 7.25 27.58 7.67
C ASN A 153 6.37 27.18 6.48
N GLN A 154 6.40 25.91 6.07
CA GLN A 154 5.61 25.41 4.94
C GLN A 154 4.10 25.35 5.21
N TYR A 155 3.68 25.11 6.45
CA TYR A 155 2.29 24.76 6.77
C TYR A 155 1.33 25.95 6.87
N PRO A 156 1.63 27.07 7.55
CA PRO A 156 0.69 28.18 7.64
C PRO A 156 0.19 28.69 6.26
N PRO A 157 1.03 28.81 5.21
CA PRO A 157 0.55 29.12 3.87
C PRO A 157 -0.37 28.06 3.25
N LEU A 158 -0.15 26.77 3.53
CA LEU A 158 -1.02 25.68 3.06
C LEU A 158 -2.40 25.73 3.73
N PHE A 159 -2.45 25.96 5.04
CA PHE A 159 -3.71 26.16 5.76
C PHE A 159 -4.45 27.41 5.29
N ALA A 160 -3.73 28.49 4.96
CA ALA A 160 -4.34 29.69 4.38
C ALA A 160 -5.02 29.41 3.04
N ARG A 161 -4.44 28.56 2.18
CA ARG A 161 -5.07 28.14 0.93
C ARG A 161 -6.30 27.25 1.17
N ALA A 162 -6.16 26.24 2.03
CA ALA A 162 -7.22 25.26 2.29
C ALA A 162 -8.43 25.84 3.05
N PHE A 163 -8.21 26.75 3.99
CA PHE A 163 -9.23 27.21 4.94
C PHE A 163 -9.40 28.74 4.99
N GLY A 164 -8.74 29.49 4.10
CA GLY A 164 -8.81 30.94 4.07
C GLY A 164 -8.08 31.66 5.21
N SER A 165 -7.35 30.93 6.06
CA SER A 165 -6.61 31.49 7.19
C SER A 165 -5.38 30.64 7.53
N PRO A 166 -4.22 31.26 7.87
CA PRO A 166 -3.00 30.54 8.20
C PRO A 166 -3.04 29.86 9.59
N GLU A 167 -4.11 30.07 10.35
CA GLU A 167 -4.28 29.46 11.65
C GLU A 167 -4.42 27.93 11.52
N ILE A 168 -3.57 27.23 12.28
CA ILE A 168 -3.56 25.77 12.38
C ILE A 168 -4.18 25.40 13.73
N ASN A 169 -5.32 24.70 13.69
CA ASN A 169 -6.04 24.23 14.86
C ASN A 169 -6.56 22.79 14.62
N THR A 170 -7.07 22.16 15.68
CA THR A 170 -7.54 20.77 15.66
C THR A 170 -8.53 20.49 14.52
N GLU A 171 -9.53 21.35 14.37
CA GLU A 171 -10.58 21.15 13.37
C GLU A 171 -10.00 21.14 11.94
N ARG A 172 -9.20 22.14 11.59
CA ARG A 172 -8.63 22.26 10.24
C ARG A 172 -7.64 21.14 9.93
N PHE A 173 -6.83 20.75 10.92
CA PHE A 173 -5.88 19.65 10.79
C PHE A 173 -6.60 18.34 10.47
N LEU A 174 -7.59 17.98 11.29
CA LEU A 174 -8.37 16.75 11.14
C LEU A 174 -9.23 16.72 9.88
N LYS A 175 -9.85 17.86 9.54
CA LYS A 175 -10.61 18.01 8.30
C LYS A 175 -9.75 17.86 7.06
N ALA A 176 -8.54 18.42 7.04
CA ALA A 176 -7.62 18.27 5.90
C ALA A 176 -7.28 16.80 5.65
N LEU A 177 -6.87 16.05 6.68
CA LEU A 177 -6.60 14.61 6.58
C LEU A 177 -7.81 13.84 6.01
N SER A 178 -9.01 14.15 6.52
CA SER A 178 -10.24 13.49 6.07
C SER A 178 -10.61 13.85 4.63
N GLN A 179 -10.38 15.10 4.20
CA GLN A 179 -10.60 15.46 2.81
C GLN A 179 -9.76 14.59 1.86
N PHE A 180 -8.50 14.31 2.21
CA PHE A 180 -7.68 13.39 1.41
C PHE A 180 -8.20 11.95 1.46
N MET A 181 -8.43 11.40 2.65
CA MET A 181 -8.92 10.03 2.82
C MET A 181 -10.27 9.78 2.11
N LEU A 182 -11.17 10.76 2.08
CA LEU A 182 -12.45 10.66 1.37
C LEU A 182 -12.31 10.56 -0.15
N THR A 183 -11.18 10.99 -0.71
CA THR A 183 -10.93 10.88 -2.15
C THR A 183 -10.54 9.47 -2.58
N MET A 184 -10.17 8.60 -1.63
CA MET A 184 -9.72 7.23 -1.88
C MET A 184 -10.93 6.31 -2.12
N VAL A 185 -11.50 6.38 -3.33
CA VAL A 185 -12.63 5.53 -3.74
C VAL A 185 -12.15 4.44 -4.69
N SER A 186 -12.30 3.19 -4.28
CA SER A 186 -12.06 2.01 -5.12
C SER A 186 -13.38 1.46 -5.63
N ALA A 187 -13.61 1.65 -6.93
CA ALA A 187 -14.87 1.34 -7.60
C ALA A 187 -14.70 1.10 -9.12
N ASP A 188 -13.49 0.82 -9.60
CA ASP A 188 -13.18 0.58 -11.02
C ASP A 188 -12.67 -0.86 -11.29
N SER A 189 -12.96 -1.79 -10.36
CA SER A 189 -12.64 -3.20 -10.50
C SER A 189 -13.35 -3.84 -11.71
N ARG A 190 -12.90 -5.04 -12.11
CA ARG A 190 -13.60 -5.82 -13.16
C ARG A 190 -15.06 -6.09 -12.80
N TYR A 191 -15.33 -6.37 -11.53
CA TYR A 191 -16.69 -6.53 -11.02
C TYR A 191 -17.51 -5.26 -11.19
N ASP A 192 -16.96 -4.10 -10.82
CA ASP A 192 -17.67 -2.82 -10.92
C ASP A 192 -18.03 -2.49 -12.36
N LYS A 193 -17.09 -2.69 -13.30
CA LYS A 193 -17.32 -2.51 -14.73
C LYS A 193 -18.42 -3.44 -15.24
N ALA A 194 -18.44 -4.69 -14.78
CA ALA A 194 -19.49 -5.63 -15.13
C ALA A 194 -20.86 -5.18 -14.60
N MET A 195 -20.94 -4.68 -13.36
CA MET A 195 -22.19 -4.20 -12.76
C MET A 195 -22.71 -2.92 -13.42
N ARG A 196 -21.83 -2.11 -13.99
CA ARG A 196 -22.19 -0.90 -14.77
C ARG A 196 -22.32 -1.14 -16.28
N TYR A 197 -22.17 -2.38 -16.74
CA TYR A 197 -22.22 -2.75 -18.15
C TYR A 197 -21.17 -2.05 -19.03
N GLU A 198 -19.98 -1.77 -18.48
CA GLU A 198 -18.86 -1.06 -19.13
C GLU A 198 -17.98 -2.02 -19.96
N GLY A 199 -18.62 -2.91 -20.74
CA GLY A 199 -17.92 -3.81 -21.67
C GLY A 199 -17.13 -4.96 -21.03
N VAL A 200 -17.22 -5.14 -19.71
CA VAL A 200 -16.64 -6.30 -19.00
C VAL A 200 -17.74 -7.31 -18.69
N THR A 201 -17.48 -8.58 -18.97
CA THR A 201 -18.38 -9.69 -18.60
C THR A 201 -17.64 -10.67 -17.70
N LEU A 202 -18.28 -11.09 -16.62
CA LEU A 202 -17.76 -12.14 -15.75
C LEU A 202 -17.86 -13.51 -16.46
N THR A 203 -16.86 -14.36 -16.27
CA THR A 203 -16.89 -15.76 -16.68
C THR A 203 -17.95 -16.52 -15.89
N ASP A 204 -18.35 -17.71 -16.36
CA ASP A 204 -19.36 -18.50 -15.65
C ASP A 204 -18.86 -18.95 -14.27
N THR A 205 -17.57 -19.29 -14.14
CA THR A 205 -16.92 -19.56 -12.86
C THR A 205 -17.00 -18.36 -11.90
N GLU A 206 -16.75 -17.14 -12.39
CA GLU A 206 -16.83 -15.92 -11.58
C GLU A 206 -18.29 -15.61 -11.16
N LYS A 207 -19.28 -15.88 -12.03
CA LYS A 207 -20.71 -15.73 -11.69
C LYS A 207 -21.18 -16.74 -10.66
N GLU A 208 -20.74 -17.99 -10.78
CA GLU A 208 -21.00 -19.02 -9.78
C GLU A 208 -20.34 -18.64 -8.44
N GLY A 209 -19.10 -18.14 -8.49
CA GLY A 209 -18.41 -17.58 -7.33
C GLY A 209 -19.14 -16.43 -6.65
N LEU A 210 -19.65 -15.46 -7.43
CA LEU A 210 -20.50 -14.38 -6.92
C LEU A 210 -21.74 -14.93 -6.22
N THR A 211 -22.41 -15.91 -6.83
CA THR A 211 -23.60 -16.54 -6.26
C THR A 211 -23.28 -17.22 -4.93
N LEU A 212 -22.14 -17.94 -4.85
CA LEU A 212 -21.67 -18.57 -3.63
C LEU A 212 -21.35 -17.54 -2.53
N VAL A 213 -20.68 -16.43 -2.87
CA VAL A 213 -20.42 -15.34 -1.90
C VAL A 213 -21.73 -14.74 -1.39
N GLN A 214 -22.69 -14.45 -2.28
CA GLN A 214 -23.99 -13.92 -1.88
C GLN A 214 -24.76 -14.88 -0.95
N GLN A 215 -24.73 -16.19 -1.24
CA GLN A 215 -25.47 -17.19 -0.47
C GLN A 215 -24.81 -17.55 0.87
N LYS A 216 -23.48 -17.67 0.89
CA LYS A 216 -22.75 -18.21 2.05
C LYS A 216 -22.05 -17.16 2.89
N CYS A 217 -21.63 -16.05 2.29
CA CYS A 217 -20.89 -14.97 2.95
C CYS A 217 -21.73 -13.70 3.11
N GLY A 218 -22.81 -13.57 2.32
CA GLY A 218 -23.62 -12.35 2.19
C GLY A 218 -24.34 -11.89 3.45
N ASN A 219 -24.48 -12.72 4.49
CA ASN A 219 -25.03 -12.29 5.78
C ASN A 219 -24.09 -11.37 6.58
N CYS A 220 -22.80 -11.34 6.22
CA CYS A 220 -21.79 -10.46 6.78
C CYS A 220 -21.20 -9.54 5.70
N HIS A 221 -20.86 -10.11 4.54
CA HIS A 221 -20.27 -9.40 3.41
C HIS A 221 -21.33 -9.06 2.36
N SER A 222 -22.16 -8.06 2.66
CA SER A 222 -23.34 -7.68 1.87
C SER A 222 -23.16 -6.38 1.07
N GLY A 223 -24.09 -6.14 0.15
CA GLY A 223 -24.15 -4.91 -0.64
C GLY A 223 -22.94 -4.74 -1.56
N GLU A 224 -22.77 -3.53 -2.09
CA GLU A 224 -21.77 -3.24 -3.12
C GLU A 224 -20.37 -3.03 -2.55
N LEU A 225 -20.26 -2.84 -1.24
CA LEU A 225 -18.99 -2.77 -0.52
C LEU A 225 -18.58 -4.10 0.11
N PHE A 226 -19.42 -5.13 -0.01
CA PHE A 226 -19.19 -6.46 0.57
C PHE A 226 -18.92 -6.41 2.08
N THR A 227 -19.69 -5.60 2.80
CA THR A 227 -19.66 -5.48 4.26
C THR A 227 -21.01 -4.98 4.76
N ASP A 228 -21.46 -5.49 5.90
CA ASP A 228 -22.59 -4.95 6.67
C ASP A 228 -22.15 -3.93 7.73
N ASN A 229 -20.84 -3.63 7.82
CA ASN A 229 -20.18 -2.78 8.81
C ASN A 229 -20.45 -3.17 10.28
N LYS A 230 -20.93 -4.40 10.55
CA LYS A 230 -21.17 -4.88 11.92
C LYS A 230 -19.91 -5.45 12.55
N PHE A 231 -19.99 -5.72 13.86
CA PHE A 231 -18.93 -6.31 14.65
C PHE A 231 -19.28 -7.75 14.99
N ARG A 232 -18.39 -8.68 14.68
CA ARG A 232 -18.65 -10.12 14.78
C ARG A 232 -17.40 -10.85 15.27
N ASN A 233 -17.61 -11.94 16.00
CA ASN A 233 -16.55 -12.87 16.36
C ASN A 233 -16.53 -13.99 15.32
N ASN A 234 -15.43 -14.10 14.57
CA ASN A 234 -15.27 -15.09 13.50
C ASN A 234 -14.63 -16.42 13.97
N GLY A 235 -14.46 -16.61 15.28
CA GLY A 235 -13.96 -17.84 15.89
C GLY A 235 -12.46 -18.09 15.69
N LEU A 236 -11.64 -17.04 15.58
CA LEU A 236 -10.19 -17.19 15.55
C LEU A 236 -9.64 -17.76 16.86
N LYS A 237 -8.58 -18.55 16.77
CA LYS A 237 -7.89 -19.13 17.93
C LYS A 237 -7.25 -18.05 18.80
N ARG A 238 -7.47 -18.10 20.11
CA ARG A 238 -6.98 -17.04 21.02
C ARG A 238 -5.53 -17.20 21.47
N GLU A 239 -4.95 -18.38 21.31
CA GLU A 239 -3.58 -18.67 21.79
C GLU A 239 -2.50 -17.80 21.11
N LEU A 240 -2.81 -17.23 19.95
CA LEU A 240 -1.89 -16.39 19.17
C LEU A 240 -2.08 -14.88 19.40
N ASN A 241 -3.25 -14.44 19.88
CA ASN A 241 -3.55 -13.04 20.13
C ASN A 241 -4.65 -12.92 21.21
N THR A 242 -4.37 -12.13 22.26
CA THR A 242 -5.27 -11.88 23.39
C THR A 242 -6.11 -10.62 23.24
N ASP A 243 -6.11 -9.99 22.06
CA ASP A 243 -6.93 -8.82 21.75
C ASP A 243 -8.43 -9.12 21.91
N GLU A 244 -9.07 -8.42 22.84
CA GLU A 244 -10.49 -8.59 23.15
C GLU A 244 -11.42 -7.84 22.18
N GLY A 245 -10.86 -7.17 21.17
CA GLY A 245 -11.61 -6.52 20.09
C GLY A 245 -12.45 -5.36 20.60
N ARG A 246 -13.73 -5.36 20.22
CA ARG A 246 -14.71 -4.33 20.60
C ARG A 246 -14.97 -4.22 22.10
N TYR A 247 -14.64 -5.24 22.88
CA TYR A 247 -14.75 -5.18 24.34
C TYR A 247 -13.91 -4.04 24.94
N ASP A 248 -12.74 -3.73 24.38
CA ASP A 248 -11.86 -2.68 24.91
C ASP A 248 -12.53 -1.29 24.95
N ILE A 249 -13.53 -1.08 24.09
CA ILE A 249 -14.28 0.17 24.00
C ILE A 249 -15.60 0.10 24.76
N THR A 250 -16.32 -1.02 24.65
CA THR A 250 -17.70 -1.14 25.16
C THR A 250 -17.76 -1.64 26.60
N LEU A 251 -16.75 -2.40 27.02
CA LEU A 251 -16.69 -3.14 28.28
C LEU A 251 -17.84 -4.16 28.47
N LEU A 252 -18.53 -4.51 27.39
CA LEU A 252 -19.63 -5.47 27.38
C LEU A 252 -19.12 -6.87 27.04
N ASN A 253 -19.40 -7.85 27.91
CA ASN A 253 -18.88 -9.21 27.74
C ASN A 253 -19.32 -9.86 26.42
N GLU A 254 -20.49 -9.51 25.91
CA GLU A 254 -21.01 -9.97 24.61
C GLU A 254 -20.20 -9.47 23.41
N ASP A 255 -19.43 -8.38 23.56
CA ASP A 255 -18.61 -7.79 22.50
C ASP A 255 -17.15 -8.27 22.52
N ARG A 256 -16.79 -9.18 23.44
CA ARG A 256 -15.47 -9.81 23.46
C ARG A 256 -15.18 -10.54 22.15
N PHE A 257 -14.01 -10.26 21.59
CA PHE A 257 -13.47 -10.82 20.35
C PHE A 257 -14.31 -10.49 19.12
N ARG A 258 -15.16 -9.45 19.19
CA ARG A 258 -15.86 -8.93 18.02
C ARG A 258 -15.02 -7.89 17.32
N PHE A 259 -14.91 -8.04 16.01
CA PHE A 259 -14.21 -7.11 15.14
C PHE A 259 -15.11 -6.71 13.99
N LYS A 260 -14.88 -5.52 13.44
CA LYS A 260 -15.60 -5.01 12.28
C LYS A 260 -15.46 -5.98 11.11
N VAL A 261 -16.55 -6.26 10.42
CA VAL A 261 -16.54 -7.01 9.16
C VAL A 261 -15.93 -6.10 8.06
N PRO A 262 -14.74 -6.40 7.52
CA PRO A 262 -14.14 -5.58 6.47
C PRO A 262 -14.85 -5.80 5.13
N GLY A 263 -14.68 -4.85 4.20
CA GLY A 263 -15.07 -5.06 2.80
C GLY A 263 -14.18 -6.11 2.12
N LEU A 264 -14.71 -6.78 1.09
CA LEU A 264 -13.98 -7.79 0.30
C LEU A 264 -13.28 -7.21 -0.95
N ARG A 265 -13.14 -5.88 -1.03
CA ARG A 265 -12.51 -5.19 -2.17
C ARG A 265 -11.00 -5.17 -1.98
N ASN A 266 -10.25 -5.28 -3.10
CA ASN A 266 -8.79 -5.23 -3.14
C ASN A 266 -8.04 -6.29 -2.30
N LEU A 267 -8.67 -7.43 -2.01
CA LEU A 267 -8.06 -8.46 -1.15
C LEU A 267 -6.69 -8.94 -1.63
N ALA A 268 -6.41 -8.94 -2.94
CA ALA A 268 -5.10 -9.35 -3.46
C ALA A 268 -3.96 -8.39 -3.06
N ALA A 269 -4.27 -7.14 -2.66
CA ALA A 269 -3.29 -6.15 -2.24
C ALA A 269 -3.19 -6.01 -0.71
N THR A 270 -4.15 -6.54 0.05
CA THR A 270 -4.28 -6.30 1.49
C THR A 270 -3.95 -7.54 2.33
N ALA A 271 -3.08 -8.42 1.82
CA ALA A 271 -2.55 -9.51 2.62
C ALA A 271 -1.47 -8.97 3.60
N PRO A 272 -1.28 -9.61 4.77
CA PRO A 272 -2.02 -10.77 5.28
C PRO A 272 -3.38 -10.38 5.91
N TYR A 273 -4.22 -11.38 6.19
CA TYR A 273 -5.64 -11.22 6.56
C TYR A 273 -5.91 -11.44 8.06
N MET A 274 -7.11 -11.04 8.46
CA MET A 274 -7.63 -10.94 9.83
C MET A 274 -7.11 -9.72 10.57
N HIS A 275 -7.70 -9.43 11.74
CA HIS A 275 -7.33 -8.28 12.56
C HIS A 275 -5.88 -8.33 13.07
N ASP A 276 -5.24 -9.49 13.00
CA ASP A 276 -3.88 -9.71 13.48
C ASP A 276 -2.95 -10.29 12.40
N GLY A 277 -3.40 -10.29 11.14
CA GLY A 277 -2.55 -10.66 10.00
C GLY A 277 -2.05 -12.11 10.01
N ARG A 278 -2.68 -13.02 10.78
CA ARG A 278 -2.16 -14.39 10.95
C ARG A 278 -2.34 -15.30 9.73
N LEU A 279 -3.19 -14.92 8.76
CA LEU A 279 -3.50 -15.73 7.58
C LEU A 279 -2.93 -15.07 6.34
N GLU A 280 -1.99 -15.72 5.66
CA GLU A 280 -1.29 -15.11 4.51
C GLU A 280 -2.07 -15.19 3.19
N THR A 281 -2.97 -16.17 3.05
CA THR A 281 -3.67 -16.44 1.78
C THR A 281 -5.19 -16.47 1.96
N LEU A 282 -5.92 -16.17 0.88
CA LEU A 282 -7.38 -16.27 0.89
C LEU A 282 -7.84 -17.73 1.02
N GLU A 283 -7.05 -18.68 0.53
CA GLU A 283 -7.24 -20.11 0.77
C GLU A 283 -7.24 -20.41 2.27
N ALA A 284 -6.27 -19.89 3.02
CA ALA A 284 -6.21 -20.04 4.48
C ALA A 284 -7.41 -19.38 5.18
N VAL A 285 -7.89 -18.24 4.66
CA VAL A 285 -9.13 -17.59 5.14
C VAL A 285 -10.34 -18.49 4.92
N LEU A 286 -10.50 -19.07 3.72
CA LEU A 286 -11.60 -19.99 3.43
C LEU A 286 -11.49 -21.31 4.21
N ASP A 287 -10.29 -21.79 4.50
CA ASP A 287 -10.03 -22.93 5.37
C ASP A 287 -10.42 -22.64 6.82
N HIS A 288 -10.09 -21.44 7.32
CA HIS A 288 -10.54 -20.96 8.62
C HIS A 288 -12.07 -20.98 8.72
N TYR A 289 -12.76 -20.33 7.80
CA TYR A 289 -14.22 -20.32 7.81
C TYR A 289 -14.84 -21.70 7.60
N SER A 290 -14.18 -22.62 6.89
CA SER A 290 -14.71 -23.96 6.65
C SER A 290 -14.55 -24.90 7.86
N ASN A 291 -13.37 -24.88 8.49
CA ASN A 291 -12.95 -25.91 9.45
C ASN A 291 -12.15 -25.36 10.67
N GLY A 292 -11.74 -24.09 10.67
CA GLY A 292 -10.90 -23.49 11.70
C GLY A 292 -11.62 -22.66 12.77
N VAL A 293 -12.94 -22.47 12.64
CA VAL A 293 -13.77 -21.73 13.61
C VAL A 293 -13.80 -22.44 14.96
N GLU A 294 -13.39 -21.73 16.01
CA GLU A 294 -13.50 -22.18 17.41
C GLU A 294 -14.80 -21.69 18.06
N ASP A 295 -15.44 -22.57 18.83
CA ASP A 295 -16.64 -22.24 19.62
C ASP A 295 -16.27 -21.33 20.80
N SER A 296 -17.13 -20.35 21.08
CA SER A 296 -16.99 -19.47 22.23
C SER A 296 -18.34 -18.82 22.57
N PRO A 297 -18.51 -18.28 23.80
CA PRO A 297 -19.77 -17.63 24.19
C PRO A 297 -20.19 -16.45 23.30
N THR A 298 -19.23 -15.78 22.64
CA THR A 298 -19.49 -14.61 21.79
C THR A 298 -19.40 -14.93 20.29
N LEU A 299 -19.15 -16.19 19.91
CA LEU A 299 -19.08 -16.62 18.51
C LEU A 299 -20.34 -16.17 17.76
N ASP A 300 -20.16 -15.62 16.56
CA ASP A 300 -21.30 -15.21 15.75
C ASP A 300 -22.21 -16.42 15.44
N PRO A 301 -23.52 -16.37 15.74
CA PRO A 301 -24.43 -17.49 15.51
C PRO A 301 -24.48 -17.98 14.06
N LEU A 302 -24.14 -17.13 13.07
CA LEU A 302 -24.06 -17.53 11.66
C LEU A 302 -22.97 -18.58 11.40
N LEU A 303 -21.96 -18.65 12.27
CA LEU A 303 -20.89 -19.65 12.21
C LEU A 303 -21.18 -20.88 13.08
N LYS A 304 -22.39 -20.99 13.65
CA LYS A 304 -22.84 -22.12 14.46
C LYS A 304 -24.22 -22.57 14.01
N GLN A 305 -24.27 -23.35 12.93
CA GLN A 305 -25.49 -23.75 12.25
C GLN A 305 -25.62 -25.27 12.23
N ASN A 306 -26.79 -25.81 12.58
CA ASN A 306 -27.09 -27.24 12.52
C ASN A 306 -26.06 -28.14 13.23
N GLY A 307 -25.53 -27.69 14.37
CA GLY A 307 -24.52 -28.44 15.13
C GLY A 307 -23.11 -28.44 14.51
N ARG A 308 -22.88 -27.67 13.43
CA ARG A 308 -21.59 -27.49 12.79
C ARG A 308 -21.04 -26.08 13.04
N LEU A 309 -19.74 -26.00 13.29
CA LEU A 309 -18.99 -24.74 13.29
C LEU A 309 -18.50 -24.39 11.88
N GLY A 310 -18.53 -23.11 11.55
CA GLY A 310 -18.09 -22.57 10.26
C GLY A 310 -19.10 -22.75 9.12
N ILE A 311 -18.63 -22.47 7.91
CA ILE A 311 -19.37 -22.45 6.65
C ILE A 311 -18.95 -23.65 5.82
N ALA A 312 -19.89 -24.54 5.48
CA ALA A 312 -19.56 -25.70 4.64
C ALA A 312 -19.14 -25.25 3.23
N LEU A 313 -17.89 -25.55 2.86
CA LEU A 313 -17.30 -25.22 1.57
C LEU A 313 -16.59 -26.43 0.97
N THR A 314 -16.98 -26.82 -0.25
CA THR A 314 -16.24 -27.81 -1.05
C THR A 314 -14.99 -27.18 -1.69
N ALA A 315 -14.06 -28.00 -2.17
CA ALA A 315 -12.87 -27.50 -2.87
C ALA A 315 -13.24 -26.71 -4.14
N ASP A 316 -14.24 -27.17 -4.89
CA ASP A 316 -14.76 -26.48 -6.08
C ASP A 316 -15.40 -25.12 -5.73
N GLU A 317 -16.22 -25.08 -4.66
CA GLU A 317 -16.81 -23.83 -4.17
C GLU A 317 -15.74 -22.81 -3.75
N LYS A 318 -14.66 -23.25 -3.08
CA LYS A 318 -13.55 -22.36 -2.71
C LYS A 318 -12.89 -21.75 -3.94
N GLN A 319 -12.60 -22.55 -4.96
CA GLN A 319 -11.99 -22.06 -6.21
C GLN A 319 -12.89 -21.05 -6.93
N LYS A 320 -14.20 -21.30 -6.99
CA LYS A 320 -15.18 -20.37 -7.57
C LYS A 320 -15.25 -19.07 -6.78
N ILE A 321 -15.29 -19.14 -5.45
CA ILE A 321 -15.25 -17.96 -4.58
C ILE A 321 -13.97 -17.15 -4.85
N LEU A 322 -12.80 -17.78 -4.87
CA LEU A 322 -11.53 -17.11 -5.15
C LEU A 322 -11.51 -16.45 -6.53
N ALA A 323 -12.00 -17.14 -7.56
CA ALA A 323 -12.13 -16.59 -8.90
C ALA A 323 -12.98 -15.31 -8.90
N PHE A 324 -14.10 -15.31 -8.17
CA PHE A 324 -14.91 -14.11 -8.00
C PHE A 324 -14.21 -13.01 -7.20
N LEU A 325 -13.58 -13.31 -6.06
CA LEU A 325 -12.88 -12.32 -5.23
C LEU A 325 -11.78 -11.59 -6.01
N GLN A 326 -11.11 -12.29 -6.94
CA GLN A 326 -10.12 -11.67 -7.83
C GLN A 326 -10.70 -10.57 -8.72
N THR A 327 -12.01 -10.60 -9.01
CA THR A 327 -12.70 -9.56 -9.80
C THR A 327 -12.92 -8.27 -9.02
N LEU A 328 -12.76 -8.30 -7.68
CA LEU A 328 -12.95 -7.16 -6.77
C LEU A 328 -11.67 -6.33 -6.57
N ASN A 329 -10.57 -6.69 -7.23
CA ASN A 329 -9.33 -5.91 -7.22
C ASN A 329 -9.41 -4.76 -8.24
N ASP A 330 -9.07 -3.57 -7.79
CA ASP A 330 -9.10 -2.33 -8.55
C ASP A 330 -7.66 -1.82 -8.80
N ASP A 331 -7.06 -2.36 -9.85
CA ASP A 331 -5.73 -1.96 -10.30
C ASP A 331 -5.63 -0.47 -10.64
N THR A 332 -6.73 0.15 -11.09
CA THR A 332 -6.77 1.58 -11.40
C THR A 332 -6.57 2.38 -10.11
N PHE A 333 -7.27 2.00 -9.04
CA PHE A 333 -7.12 2.60 -7.71
C PHE A 333 -5.70 2.38 -7.15
N LEU A 334 -5.22 1.14 -7.13
CA LEU A 334 -3.92 0.76 -6.53
C LEU A 334 -2.72 1.43 -7.23
N LYS A 335 -2.89 1.90 -8.46
CA LYS A 335 -1.84 2.55 -9.26
C LYS A 335 -2.10 4.06 -9.46
N ASN A 336 -3.08 4.63 -8.75
CA ASN A 336 -3.47 6.02 -8.94
C ASN A 336 -2.51 6.98 -8.23
N ASN A 337 -1.65 7.64 -9.01
CA ASN A 337 -0.68 8.61 -8.50
C ASN A 337 -1.30 9.79 -7.73
N ARG A 338 -2.61 10.08 -7.88
CA ARG A 338 -3.29 11.08 -7.03
C ARG A 338 -3.10 10.78 -5.55
N PHE A 339 -3.02 9.49 -5.19
CA PHE A 339 -2.91 9.06 -3.81
C PHE A 339 -1.50 8.67 -3.38
N ALA A 340 -0.52 8.64 -4.30
CA ALA A 340 0.85 8.24 -3.98
C ALA A 340 1.60 9.33 -3.18
N GLU A 341 2.51 8.93 -2.29
CA GLU A 341 3.33 9.83 -1.46
C GLU A 341 4.05 10.92 -2.26
N PHE A 342 4.75 10.51 -3.31
CA PHE A 342 5.38 11.42 -4.25
C PHE A 342 4.46 11.59 -5.46
N ASP A 343 4.31 12.83 -5.92
CA ASP A 343 3.78 13.09 -7.25
C ASP A 343 4.77 12.49 -8.25
N ALA A 344 4.53 11.24 -8.63
CA ALA A 344 5.45 10.53 -9.52
C ALA A 344 5.55 11.33 -10.82
N PRO A 345 6.76 11.59 -11.35
CA PRO A 345 6.89 12.08 -12.71
C PRO A 345 6.09 11.15 -13.62
N GLU A 346 5.45 11.73 -14.63
CA GLU A 346 4.60 11.00 -15.57
C GLU A 346 5.39 9.78 -16.09
N LYS A 347 5.03 8.59 -15.58
CA LYS A 347 5.74 7.36 -15.88
C LYS A 347 5.59 7.11 -17.39
N PRO A 348 6.66 6.76 -18.13
CA PRO A 348 6.48 6.23 -19.48
C PRO A 348 5.44 5.11 -19.39
N GLN A 349 4.39 5.19 -20.23
CA GLN A 349 3.14 4.44 -20.06
C GLN A 349 3.37 2.99 -19.63
N LYS A 350 3.20 2.68 -18.33
CA LYS A 350 3.24 1.30 -17.81
C LYS A 350 2.30 0.38 -18.60
N SER A 351 1.20 0.91 -19.16
CA SER A 351 0.27 0.16 -20.01
C SER A 351 0.90 -0.40 -21.29
N GLN A 352 1.86 0.30 -21.89
CA GLN A 352 2.54 -0.15 -23.11
C GLN A 352 3.40 -1.39 -22.83
N TYR A 353 3.95 -1.51 -21.62
CA TYR A 353 4.87 -2.57 -21.24
C TYR A 353 4.29 -3.57 -20.22
N ALA A 354 3.03 -3.43 -19.82
CA ALA A 354 2.40 -4.20 -18.74
C ALA A 354 2.43 -5.72 -18.96
N ASN A 355 2.38 -6.17 -20.22
CA ASN A 355 2.42 -7.59 -20.59
C ASN A 355 3.76 -8.00 -21.22
N THR A 356 4.83 -7.23 -20.99
CA THR A 356 6.15 -7.53 -21.57
C THR A 356 6.76 -8.75 -20.89
N ASP A 357 7.11 -9.75 -21.68
CA ASP A 357 7.97 -10.84 -21.24
C ASP A 357 9.43 -10.34 -21.22
N TRP A 358 9.83 -9.78 -20.07
CA TRP A 358 11.15 -9.18 -19.88
C TRP A 358 12.32 -10.17 -20.08
N SER A 359 12.07 -11.47 -20.04
CA SER A 359 13.10 -12.48 -20.32
C SER A 359 13.55 -12.51 -21.78
N LYS A 360 12.75 -11.92 -22.68
CA LYS A 360 13.00 -11.87 -24.13
C LYS A 360 13.47 -10.50 -24.62
N VAL A 361 13.61 -9.52 -23.73
CA VAL A 361 14.03 -8.16 -24.07
C VAL A 361 15.51 -8.02 -23.77
N ASP A 362 16.30 -7.60 -24.74
CA ASP A 362 17.70 -7.22 -24.49
C ASP A 362 17.74 -5.87 -23.77
N LEU A 363 18.07 -5.91 -22.49
CA LEU A 363 18.17 -4.75 -21.62
C LEU A 363 19.63 -4.38 -21.32
N THR A 364 20.59 -5.00 -22.02
CA THR A 364 22.03 -4.84 -21.76
C THR A 364 22.41 -3.36 -21.68
N LEU A 365 22.98 -2.97 -20.54
CA LEU A 365 23.45 -1.62 -20.35
C LEU A 365 24.82 -1.46 -21.03
N THR A 366 24.98 -0.45 -21.88
CA THR A 366 26.26 -0.21 -22.59
C THR A 366 27.00 1.02 -22.07
N SER A 367 26.29 1.97 -21.43
CA SER A 367 26.91 3.18 -20.89
C SER A 367 27.90 2.88 -19.75
N PRO A 368 29.19 3.22 -19.89
CA PRO A 368 30.18 3.01 -18.83
C PRO A 368 29.88 3.83 -17.57
N ALA A 369 29.32 5.03 -17.72
CA ALA A 369 28.97 5.89 -16.60
C ALA A 369 27.85 5.26 -15.74
N LEU A 370 26.83 4.70 -16.40
CA LEU A 370 25.74 4.04 -15.70
C LEU A 370 26.19 2.72 -15.05
N LYS A 371 27.06 1.95 -15.70
CA LYS A 371 27.70 0.78 -15.07
C LYS A 371 28.49 1.16 -13.82
N ALA A 372 29.24 2.26 -13.86
CA ALA A 372 29.99 2.75 -12.70
C ALA A 372 29.07 3.16 -11.52
N SER A 373 27.88 3.70 -11.80
CA SER A 373 26.88 3.95 -10.76
C SER A 373 26.37 2.66 -10.12
N PHE A 374 26.14 1.61 -10.91
CA PHE A 374 25.77 0.29 -10.40
C PHE A 374 26.90 -0.41 -9.66
N ASP A 375 28.16 -0.25 -10.07
CA ASP A 375 29.32 -0.76 -9.31
C ASP A 375 29.30 -0.17 -7.88
N LYS A 376 28.93 1.10 -7.70
CA LYS A 376 28.76 1.71 -6.37
C LYS A 376 27.58 1.14 -5.59
N VAL A 377 26.44 0.92 -6.25
CA VAL A 377 25.27 0.25 -5.64
C VAL A 377 25.67 -1.13 -5.12
N MET A 378 26.37 -1.92 -5.93
CA MET A 378 26.87 -3.24 -5.53
C MET A 378 27.85 -3.16 -4.35
N ASN A 379 28.74 -2.17 -4.31
CA ASN A 379 29.62 -1.98 -3.17
C ASN A 379 28.85 -1.74 -1.87
N TYR A 380 27.81 -0.90 -1.90
CA TYR A 380 26.96 -0.70 -0.72
C TYR A 380 26.10 -1.91 -0.38
N TYR A 381 25.65 -2.66 -1.38
CA TYR A 381 25.01 -3.96 -1.16
C TYR A 381 25.95 -4.93 -0.40
N TRP A 382 27.22 -5.02 -0.81
CA TRP A 382 28.24 -5.83 -0.12
C TRP A 382 28.51 -5.32 1.30
N GLU A 383 28.51 -4.00 1.51
CA GLU A 383 28.63 -3.43 2.85
C GLU A 383 27.44 -3.79 3.75
N SER A 384 26.21 -3.74 3.22
CA SER A 384 25.00 -4.17 3.93
C SER A 384 25.05 -5.66 4.24
N LEU A 385 25.39 -6.50 3.26
CA LEU A 385 25.56 -7.94 3.45
C LEU A 385 26.56 -8.23 4.58
N ASN A 386 27.74 -7.60 4.53
CA ASN A 386 28.78 -7.77 5.54
C ASN A 386 28.36 -7.24 6.92
N GLY A 387 27.59 -6.15 6.96
CA GLY A 387 27.00 -5.60 8.17
C GLY A 387 26.05 -6.58 8.83
N LEU A 388 25.10 -7.14 8.06
CA LEU A 388 24.15 -8.16 8.54
C LEU A 388 24.85 -9.41 9.06
N MET A 389 25.89 -9.86 8.34
CA MET A 389 26.74 -10.98 8.72
C MET A 389 27.51 -10.73 10.03
N ALA A 390 27.87 -9.47 10.28
CA ALA A 390 28.60 -9.03 11.47
C ALA A 390 27.68 -8.51 12.59
N GLU A 391 26.36 -8.53 12.38
CA GLU A 391 25.34 -7.93 13.26
C GLU A 391 25.58 -6.43 13.56
N ASP A 392 26.16 -5.72 12.59
CA ASP A 392 26.43 -4.28 12.64
C ASP A 392 25.33 -3.51 11.90
N GLY A 393 24.20 -3.29 12.57
CA GLY A 393 23.05 -2.67 11.92
C GLY A 393 23.24 -1.18 11.62
N ALA A 394 24.16 -0.50 12.32
CA ALA A 394 24.53 0.88 11.99
C ALA A 394 25.23 0.95 10.62
N ARG A 395 26.12 -0.01 10.34
CA ARG A 395 26.75 -0.13 9.02
C ARG A 395 25.72 -0.39 7.93
N VAL A 396 24.81 -1.34 8.14
CA VAL A 396 23.75 -1.68 7.19
C VAL A 396 22.89 -0.47 6.87
N LYS A 397 22.47 0.28 7.90
CA LYS A 397 21.70 1.52 7.74
C LYS A 397 22.44 2.52 6.86
N GLN A 398 23.71 2.78 7.14
CA GLN A 398 24.50 3.75 6.38
C GLN A 398 24.71 3.31 4.93
N SER A 399 25.02 2.04 4.68
CA SER A 399 25.21 1.54 3.31
C SER A 399 23.89 1.53 2.53
N ALA A 400 22.78 1.17 3.17
CA ALA A 400 21.45 1.18 2.56
C ALA A 400 21.01 2.60 2.15
N LEU A 401 21.17 3.60 3.02
CA LEU A 401 20.86 5.00 2.67
C LEU A 401 21.71 5.52 1.52
N ARG A 402 23.00 5.16 1.46
CA ARG A 402 23.90 5.54 0.36
C ARG A 402 23.51 4.87 -0.95
N MET A 403 23.13 3.59 -0.89
CA MET A 403 22.59 2.84 -2.02
C MET A 403 21.30 3.47 -2.54
N LEU A 404 20.34 3.74 -1.66
CA LEU A 404 19.07 4.39 -1.99
C LEU A 404 19.30 5.73 -2.68
N ASN A 405 20.21 6.55 -2.16
CA ASN A 405 20.52 7.84 -2.76
C ASN A 405 21.03 7.71 -4.21
N ILE A 406 21.82 6.67 -4.53
CA ILE A 406 22.27 6.44 -5.91
C ILE A 406 21.11 5.96 -6.78
N LEU A 407 20.30 5.03 -6.29
CA LEU A 407 19.16 4.50 -7.04
C LEU A 407 18.12 5.59 -7.34
N LYS A 408 17.78 6.41 -6.35
CA LYS A 408 16.84 7.53 -6.48
C LYS A 408 17.31 8.57 -7.50
N ASN A 409 18.62 8.83 -7.54
CA ASN A 409 19.23 9.84 -8.42
C ASN A 409 19.92 9.21 -9.65
N PHE A 410 19.53 7.99 -10.04
CA PHE A 410 20.13 7.32 -11.19
C PHE A 410 19.85 8.10 -12.48
N ASP A 411 20.89 8.42 -13.26
CA ASP A 411 20.73 9.14 -14.52
C ASP A 411 20.10 8.24 -15.59
N ARG A 412 18.80 8.44 -15.81
CA ARG A 412 18.02 7.65 -16.77
C ARG A 412 18.05 8.24 -18.19
N SER A 413 18.72 9.37 -18.42
CA SER A 413 18.71 10.05 -19.72
C SER A 413 19.35 9.21 -20.84
N GLN A 414 20.29 8.33 -20.49
CA GLN A 414 21.00 7.46 -21.42
C GLN A 414 20.37 6.06 -21.58
N LEU A 415 19.25 5.80 -20.90
CA LEU A 415 18.51 4.54 -21.03
C LEU A 415 17.55 4.58 -22.24
N THR A 416 17.34 3.43 -22.87
CA THR A 416 16.21 3.23 -23.79
C THR A 416 14.88 3.27 -23.03
N GLU A 417 13.77 3.49 -23.72
CA GLU A 417 12.44 3.48 -23.08
C GLU A 417 12.12 2.13 -22.40
N GLN A 418 12.54 1.01 -23.00
CA GLN A 418 12.40 -0.31 -22.37
C GLN A 418 13.25 -0.45 -21.10
N GLN A 419 14.49 0.06 -21.11
CA GLN A 419 15.35 0.06 -19.93
C GLN A 419 14.79 0.97 -18.83
N LYS A 420 14.25 2.15 -19.17
CA LYS A 420 13.57 3.02 -18.20
C LYS A 420 12.38 2.32 -17.57
N ALA A 421 11.51 1.73 -18.40
CA ALA A 421 10.33 1.02 -17.93
C ALA A 421 10.69 -0.16 -17.02
N PHE A 422 11.70 -0.96 -17.39
CA PHE A 422 12.17 -2.05 -16.55
C PHE A 422 12.82 -1.55 -15.25
N TYR A 423 13.65 -0.50 -15.33
CA TYR A 423 14.27 0.09 -14.14
C TYR A 423 13.22 0.56 -13.15
N GLU A 424 12.19 1.28 -13.60
CA GLU A 424 11.10 1.76 -12.74
C GLU A 424 10.28 0.61 -12.14
N LEU A 425 10.02 -0.44 -12.92
CA LEU A 425 9.34 -1.64 -12.45
C LEU A 425 10.08 -2.31 -11.28
N VAL A 426 11.41 -2.32 -11.32
CA VAL A 426 12.22 -2.96 -10.27
C VAL A 426 12.58 -1.99 -9.14
N TYR A 427 12.75 -0.70 -9.45
CA TYR A 427 13.13 0.32 -8.48
C TYR A 427 12.05 0.59 -7.44
N GLU A 428 10.76 0.43 -7.77
CA GLU A 428 9.68 0.61 -6.78
C GLU A 428 9.88 -0.28 -5.55
N ASP A 429 10.09 -1.59 -5.77
CA ASP A 429 10.33 -2.54 -4.67
C ASP A 429 11.77 -2.38 -4.12
N LEU A 430 12.78 -2.26 -4.99
CA LEU A 430 14.18 -2.14 -4.56
C LEU A 430 14.45 -0.89 -3.71
N GLY A 431 13.85 0.23 -4.10
CA GLY A 431 13.97 1.51 -3.40
C GLY A 431 13.29 1.46 -2.04
N PHE A 432 12.09 0.86 -1.98
CA PHE A 432 11.38 0.61 -0.74
C PHE A 432 12.23 -0.18 0.25
N ASP A 433 12.77 -1.34 -0.15
CA ASP A 433 13.58 -2.15 0.76
C ASP A 433 14.88 -1.43 1.16
N ALA A 434 15.52 -0.69 0.24
CA ALA A 434 16.73 0.07 0.55
C ALA A 434 16.48 1.21 1.54
N GLU A 435 15.29 1.79 1.50
CA GLU A 435 14.84 2.79 2.48
C GLU A 435 14.64 2.16 3.85
N HIS A 436 13.89 1.05 3.95
CA HIS A 436 13.60 0.37 5.21
C HIS A 436 14.87 -0.15 5.90
N LEU A 437 15.83 -0.70 5.15
CA LEU A 437 17.14 -1.05 5.71
C LEU A 437 17.87 0.17 6.32
N GLY A 438 17.60 1.36 5.79
CA GLY A 438 18.15 2.65 6.21
C GLY A 438 17.41 3.32 7.37
N GLU A 439 16.20 2.87 7.72
CA GLU A 439 15.37 3.50 8.74
C GLU A 439 15.94 3.27 10.15
N THR A 440 16.27 2.02 10.47
CA THR A 440 16.71 1.60 11.79
C THR A 440 18.07 0.90 11.75
N GLY A 441 18.76 0.87 12.90
CA GLY A 441 19.96 0.05 13.10
C GLY A 441 19.66 -1.34 13.67
N LEU A 442 18.37 -1.71 13.76
CA LEU A 442 17.95 -3.01 14.28
C LEU A 442 18.15 -4.09 13.21
N ILE A 443 19.01 -5.06 13.51
CA ILE A 443 19.35 -6.15 12.58
C ILE A 443 18.13 -7.00 12.19
N ALA A 444 17.19 -7.24 13.10
CA ALA A 444 16.00 -8.04 12.81
C ALA A 444 15.17 -7.42 11.67
N HIS A 445 14.74 -6.16 11.84
CA HIS A 445 14.05 -5.40 10.80
C HIS A 445 14.83 -5.34 9.47
N GLN A 446 16.14 -5.07 9.54
CA GLN A 446 16.96 -5.03 8.33
C GLN A 446 17.03 -6.36 7.59
N ARG A 447 16.95 -7.49 8.31
CA ARG A 447 16.91 -8.84 7.71
C ARG A 447 15.58 -9.12 7.01
N ASP A 448 14.48 -8.57 7.51
CA ASP A 448 13.15 -8.73 6.90
C ASP A 448 13.12 -8.16 5.48
N HIS A 449 13.78 -7.02 5.26
CA HIS A 449 13.83 -6.35 3.96
C HIS A 449 15.02 -6.76 3.07
N PHE A 450 16.13 -7.26 3.64
CA PHE A 450 17.34 -7.53 2.85
C PHE A 450 17.15 -8.61 1.79
N GLY A 451 16.24 -9.55 2.04
CA GLY A 451 15.90 -10.62 1.10
C GLY A 451 15.29 -10.08 -0.20
N ASP A 452 14.29 -9.22 -0.09
CA ASP A 452 13.63 -8.62 -1.25
C ASP A 452 14.49 -7.55 -1.92
N LEU A 453 15.28 -6.79 -1.14
CA LEU A 453 16.31 -5.91 -1.68
C LEU A 453 17.26 -6.69 -2.60
N SER A 454 17.78 -7.82 -2.11
CA SER A 454 18.71 -8.68 -2.85
C SER A 454 18.09 -9.24 -4.12
N LYS A 455 16.83 -9.68 -4.04
CA LYS A 455 16.07 -10.24 -5.16
C LYS A 455 15.83 -9.20 -6.25
N ASN A 456 15.44 -7.99 -5.89
CA ASN A 456 15.21 -6.92 -6.86
C ASN A 456 16.51 -6.38 -7.44
N LEU A 457 17.58 -6.28 -6.64
CA LEU A 457 18.89 -5.94 -7.18
C LEU A 457 19.42 -7.01 -8.14
N TYR A 458 19.22 -8.30 -7.84
CA TYR A 458 19.53 -9.41 -8.74
C TYR A 458 18.80 -9.27 -10.08
N ARG A 459 17.52 -8.87 -10.10
CA ARG A 459 16.77 -8.63 -11.34
C ARG A 459 17.42 -7.55 -12.20
N LEU A 460 17.89 -6.46 -11.61
CA LEU A 460 18.63 -5.41 -12.33
C LEU A 460 19.97 -5.92 -12.85
N VAL A 461 20.77 -6.58 -12.00
CA VAL A 461 22.09 -7.11 -12.37
C VAL A 461 21.98 -8.06 -13.56
N LYS A 462 21.00 -8.97 -13.51
CA LYS A 462 20.73 -9.93 -14.57
C LYS A 462 20.30 -9.25 -15.86
N ALA A 463 19.29 -8.39 -15.81
CA ALA A 463 18.74 -7.77 -17.01
C ALA A 463 19.71 -6.80 -17.70
N PHE A 464 20.47 -6.05 -16.91
CA PHE A 464 21.40 -5.03 -17.44
C PHE A 464 22.82 -5.57 -17.69
N HIS A 465 23.08 -6.85 -17.37
CA HIS A 465 24.40 -7.49 -17.46
C HIS A 465 25.49 -6.64 -16.76
N LEU A 466 25.27 -6.38 -15.47
CA LEU A 466 26.10 -5.47 -14.67
C LEU A 466 27.31 -6.14 -14.02
N ASN A 467 27.27 -7.47 -13.86
CA ASN A 467 28.34 -8.23 -13.23
C ASN A 467 29.51 -8.44 -14.20
N LYS A 468 30.75 -8.28 -13.69
CA LYS A 468 31.99 -8.59 -14.43
C LYS A 468 32.53 -9.98 -14.12
N LYS A 469 31.99 -10.60 -13.07
CA LYS A 469 32.36 -11.92 -12.55
C LYS A 469 31.08 -12.70 -12.27
N PRO A 470 31.15 -14.04 -12.22
CA PRO A 470 30.03 -14.84 -11.79
C PRO A 470 29.57 -14.43 -10.39
N LEU A 471 28.26 -14.25 -10.21
CA LEU A 471 27.64 -14.04 -8.91
C LEU A 471 26.86 -15.29 -8.53
N TYR A 472 26.91 -15.66 -7.25
CA TYR A 472 26.14 -16.76 -6.70
C TYR A 472 24.91 -16.17 -6.01
N TYR A 473 23.73 -16.53 -6.51
CA TYR A 473 22.46 -16.12 -5.93
C TYR A 473 21.92 -17.24 -5.05
N HIS A 474 21.88 -16.99 -3.75
CA HIS A 474 21.54 -17.95 -2.71
C HIS A 474 20.09 -17.78 -2.27
N PHE A 475 19.49 -18.87 -1.82
CA PHE A 475 18.19 -18.88 -1.16
C PHE A 475 18.23 -19.68 0.13
N CYS A 476 17.71 -19.09 1.20
CA CYS A 476 17.51 -19.73 2.49
C CYS A 476 16.02 -19.91 2.78
N PRO A 477 15.47 -21.13 2.86
CA PRO A 477 14.04 -21.34 3.10
C PRO A 477 13.57 -20.98 4.51
N LYS A 478 14.48 -20.91 5.50
CA LYS A 478 14.12 -20.59 6.89
C LYS A 478 14.23 -19.12 7.26
N ALA A 479 14.80 -18.30 6.37
CA ALA A 479 14.89 -16.86 6.60
C ALA A 479 13.49 -16.23 6.70
N VAL A 480 13.41 -15.08 7.37
CA VAL A 480 12.18 -14.28 7.53
C VAL A 480 11.00 -15.17 7.97
N TYR A 481 11.11 -15.77 9.15
CA TYR A 481 10.06 -16.61 9.73
C TYR A 481 9.59 -17.80 8.84
N ASN A 482 10.50 -18.42 8.07
CA ASN A 482 10.24 -19.47 7.08
C ASN A 482 9.56 -19.03 5.78
N GLN A 483 9.50 -17.73 5.49
CA GLN A 483 9.07 -17.21 4.18
C GLN A 483 10.18 -17.33 3.12
N GLY A 484 11.42 -17.46 3.59
CA GLY A 484 12.59 -17.62 2.78
C GLY A 484 13.22 -16.28 2.40
N GLY A 485 14.51 -16.31 2.07
CA GLY A 485 15.29 -15.09 1.86
C GLY A 485 16.42 -15.30 0.88
N TYR A 486 16.65 -14.29 0.05
CA TYR A 486 17.64 -14.33 -1.03
C TYR A 486 18.82 -13.41 -0.77
N TRP A 487 20.01 -13.77 -1.27
CA TRP A 487 21.16 -12.87 -1.31
C TRP A 487 22.14 -13.26 -2.41
N MET A 488 23.00 -12.31 -2.82
CA MET A 488 24.09 -12.57 -3.74
C MET A 488 25.42 -12.69 -2.99
N THR A 489 26.39 -13.40 -3.57
CA THR A 489 27.80 -13.37 -3.16
C THR A 489 28.70 -13.47 -4.40
N GLU A 490 29.98 -13.12 -4.24
CA GLU A 490 31.00 -13.34 -5.28
C GLU A 490 31.61 -14.75 -5.25
N THR A 491 31.32 -15.55 -4.21
CA THR A 491 31.88 -16.90 -4.02
C THR A 491 30.80 -17.91 -3.62
N ALA A 492 30.94 -19.16 -4.09
CA ALA A 492 30.02 -20.24 -3.77
C ALA A 492 30.05 -20.66 -2.28
N ASP A 493 31.22 -20.50 -1.64
CA ASP A 493 31.49 -20.97 -0.27
C ASP A 493 31.42 -19.81 0.73
N SER A 494 30.24 -19.19 0.88
CA SER A 494 30.02 -18.20 1.93
C SER A 494 29.65 -18.92 3.23
N LYS A 495 30.56 -18.93 4.21
CA LYS A 495 30.25 -19.35 5.58
C LYS A 495 29.27 -18.35 6.20
N GLY A 496 28.10 -18.84 6.59
CA GLY A 496 27.00 -18.05 7.18
C GLY A 496 26.09 -17.38 6.13
N ASN A 497 25.08 -16.64 6.60
CA ASN A 497 24.10 -15.97 5.75
C ASN A 497 23.54 -14.69 6.42
N PRO A 498 23.04 -13.70 5.66
CA PRO A 498 22.64 -12.39 6.22
C PRO A 498 21.52 -12.46 7.25
N PHE A 499 20.66 -13.48 7.19
CA PHE A 499 19.49 -13.61 8.06
C PHE A 499 19.82 -14.17 9.44
N PHE A 500 20.98 -14.79 9.56
CA PHE A 500 21.36 -15.55 10.75
C PHE A 500 22.82 -15.32 11.19
N GLY A 501 23.60 -14.55 10.44
CA GLY A 501 24.98 -14.22 10.76
C GLY A 501 26.03 -15.21 10.24
N LYS A 502 27.29 -14.99 10.64
CA LYS A 502 28.50 -15.69 10.15
C LYS A 502 28.60 -17.18 10.45
N HIS A 503 27.83 -17.70 11.41
CA HIS A 503 28.07 -19.03 11.99
C HIS A 503 26.85 -19.95 11.95
N ASP A 504 25.81 -19.63 11.19
CA ASP A 504 24.53 -20.31 11.39
C ASP A 504 24.25 -21.49 10.45
N GLU A 505 23.96 -22.64 11.06
CA GLU A 505 23.47 -23.89 10.47
C GLU A 505 21.93 -23.91 10.29
N ALA A 506 21.24 -22.87 10.79
CA ALA A 506 19.78 -22.76 10.85
C ALA A 506 19.13 -22.88 9.47
N CYS A 507 19.82 -22.49 8.40
CA CYS A 507 19.23 -22.47 7.07
C CYS A 507 18.90 -23.88 6.50
N GLY A 508 19.54 -24.95 7.00
CA GLY A 508 19.24 -26.35 6.66
C GLY A 508 19.59 -26.79 5.23
N THR A 509 19.32 -25.98 4.20
CA THR A 509 19.75 -26.20 2.81
C THR A 509 19.77 -24.86 2.07
N ILE A 510 20.94 -24.45 1.58
CA ILE A 510 21.10 -23.27 0.73
C ILE A 510 21.18 -23.75 -0.73
N SER A 511 20.27 -23.27 -1.58
CA SER A 511 20.35 -23.50 -3.03
C SER A 511 20.98 -22.28 -3.72
N HIS A 512 21.79 -22.50 -4.76
CA HIS A 512 22.48 -21.42 -5.48
C HIS A 512 22.28 -21.49 -6.99
N VAL A 513 22.22 -20.31 -7.63
CA VAL A 513 22.24 -20.13 -9.08
C VAL A 513 23.44 -19.26 -9.45
N VAL A 514 24.24 -19.71 -10.42
CA VAL A 514 25.34 -18.91 -10.97
C VAL A 514 24.77 -17.96 -12.02
N LEU A 515 25.00 -16.68 -11.82
CA LEU A 515 24.71 -15.63 -12.80
C LEU A 515 26.02 -15.31 -13.52
N GLU A 516 26.08 -15.65 -14.80
CA GLU A 516 27.24 -15.43 -15.68
C GLU A 516 27.11 -14.11 -16.45
#